data_AF-A0A357FZ11-F1
#
_entry.id   AF-A0A357FZ11-F1
#
_cell.length_a   1.000
_cell.length_b   1.000
_cell.length_c   1.000
_cell.angle_alpha   90.00
_cell.angle_beta   90.00
_cell.angle_gamma   90.00
#
_symmetry.space_group_name_H-M   'P 1'
#
loop_
_entity.id
_entity.type
_entity.pdbx_description
1 polymer ?
#
loop_
_entity_poly.entity_id
_entity_poly.type
_entity_poly.pdbx_seq_one_letter_code
_entity_poly.pdbx_strand_id
1 'polypeptide(L)'
;MLSGAVLLGVALVPAGAFAQPSGTPVVIDPFPKVIKDQVYTKPVQTRDIKPQEVMGDSYFKPAQTAVGEKVGQIRNDLAGLQGQISGISGNLHQLEQSGTTKAAEYFANIATINTQLQSGTTPGNPRLVERISVAERNLEDLSGNVAQLNDLAVESAKMASQASFLLESTRSAYGLSGAVEEDHVQLAQLEDEIQATLVLIDRVLNNVNDDITRTTAYLGSERNNLRTLGAAVSNGDLYGKSLANRPFSSVTPFEPGASGESTRAIPAPGNSMGAAAPAAAPVVGPVASTGGPGTGLTPAPQTASAGLATARPLVKIRFDRPDVQYEQAVYMAVNEAMSRYPNARFELVAVNPTQGNAAQVAIESTRARRNAERVLRTLTQMGLPLERIDLSYTDNPQASVNEVHLYIR
;
A
#
# COMPACT_ATOMS: atom_id res chain seq x y z
N MET A 1 71.36 47.74 49.23
CA MET A 1 71.87 48.93 48.52
C MET A 1 70.74 49.96 48.44
N LEU A 2 71.01 51.17 48.95
CA LEU A 2 70.23 52.44 48.97
C LEU A 2 68.78 52.39 49.54
N SER A 3 68.53 52.86 50.78
CA SER A 3 68.33 54.26 51.27
C SER A 3 66.92 54.81 50.98
N GLY A 4 66.12 55.36 51.91
CA GLY A 4 66.34 55.70 53.32
C GLY A 4 65.01 56.09 54.01
N ALA A 5 65.01 56.05 55.35
CA ALA A 5 63.97 56.54 56.26
C ALA A 5 64.24 58.01 56.65
N VAL A 6 63.27 58.73 57.25
CA VAL A 6 63.46 59.71 58.37
C VAL A 6 62.16 60.48 58.77
N LEU A 7 61.83 60.35 60.07
CA LEU A 7 61.37 61.27 61.14
C LEU A 7 60.06 62.12 61.19
N LEU A 8 59.52 62.03 62.41
CA LEU A 8 58.61 62.85 63.25
C LEU A 8 58.74 64.40 63.22
N GLY A 9 57.66 65.07 63.66
CA GLY A 9 57.70 66.36 64.39
C GLY A 9 56.33 67.00 64.67
N VAL A 10 56.05 67.36 65.93
CA VAL A 10 54.82 67.95 66.52
C VAL A 10 55.03 69.42 66.87
N ALA A 11 53.97 70.27 66.86
CA ALA A 11 53.75 71.43 67.78
C ALA A 11 52.37 72.12 67.52
N LEU A 12 51.97 73.12 68.32
CA LEU A 12 51.00 73.16 69.44
C LEU A 12 50.42 74.62 69.53
N VAL A 13 49.18 74.82 70.05
CA VAL A 13 48.56 76.06 70.65
C VAL A 13 48.06 77.20 69.70
N PRO A 14 47.09 78.12 70.06
CA PRO A 14 45.98 78.16 71.06
C PRO A 14 44.56 78.48 70.51
N ALA A 15 43.58 78.44 71.43
CA ALA A 15 42.21 78.99 71.36
C ALA A 15 42.11 80.51 71.61
N GLY A 16 41.04 81.15 71.11
CA GLY A 16 40.64 82.53 71.41
C GLY A 16 39.14 82.77 71.17
N ALA A 17 38.50 83.45 72.12
CA ALA A 17 37.07 83.75 72.20
C ALA A 17 36.74 85.21 71.78
N PHE A 18 35.43 85.51 71.69
CA PHE A 18 34.73 86.82 71.76
C PHE A 18 34.07 87.42 70.48
N ALA A 19 32.77 87.71 70.67
CA ALA A 19 32.00 88.91 70.31
C ALA A 19 31.48 89.13 68.87
N GLN A 20 30.15 89.12 68.74
CA GLN A 20 29.35 89.90 67.78
C GLN A 20 29.20 91.35 68.32
N PRO A 21 29.04 92.40 67.50
CA PRO A 21 27.68 92.76 67.06
C PRO A 21 27.55 93.57 65.73
N SER A 22 26.27 93.83 65.40
CA SER A 22 25.69 94.84 64.48
C SER A 22 25.85 94.63 62.97
N GLY A 23 24.70 94.56 62.29
CA GLY A 23 24.55 94.08 60.92
C GLY A 23 24.39 95.17 59.86
N THR A 24 24.55 94.71 58.61
CA THR A 24 24.05 95.23 57.32
C THR A 24 24.45 94.21 56.24
N PRO A 25 23.92 94.29 55.02
CA PRO A 25 22.61 93.84 54.54
C PRO A 25 22.53 92.32 54.30
N VAL A 26 21.32 91.75 54.21
CA VAL A 26 21.11 90.35 53.81
C VAL A 26 21.55 90.16 52.35
N VAL A 27 22.78 89.72 52.16
CA VAL A 27 23.20 88.97 50.98
C VAL A 27 22.75 87.54 51.25
N ILE A 28 21.87 87.01 50.40
CA ILE A 28 21.54 85.59 50.42
C ILE A 28 22.82 84.88 49.96
N ASP A 29 23.61 84.40 50.92
CA ASP A 29 24.75 83.53 50.65
C ASP A 29 24.27 82.35 49.79
N PRO A 30 24.99 82.01 48.70
CA PRO A 30 24.61 80.87 47.89
C PRO A 30 24.67 79.61 48.76
N PHE A 31 23.59 78.82 48.68
CA PHE A 31 23.40 77.54 49.37
C PHE A 31 24.70 76.78 49.68
N PRO A 32 24.85 76.20 50.90
CA PRO A 32 26.04 75.47 51.30
C PRO A 32 26.36 74.36 50.29
N LYS A 33 27.60 74.35 49.78
CA LYS A 33 28.08 73.45 48.72
C LYS A 33 27.82 71.95 49.00
N VAL A 34 27.74 71.58 50.28
CA VAL A 34 27.50 70.21 50.77
C VAL A 34 26.15 69.63 50.31
N ILE A 35 25.10 70.46 50.16
CA ILE A 35 23.79 69.97 49.69
C ILE A 35 23.77 69.83 48.17
N LYS A 36 24.51 70.69 47.45
CA LYS A 36 24.61 70.58 45.98
C LYS A 36 25.31 69.29 45.55
N ASP A 37 26.32 68.83 46.29
CA ASP A 37 27.01 67.58 45.96
C ASP A 37 26.20 66.31 46.32
N GLN A 38 25.27 66.38 47.28
CA GLN A 38 24.40 65.25 47.63
C GLN A 38 23.17 65.16 46.71
N VAL A 39 22.59 66.29 46.31
CA VAL A 39 21.41 66.35 45.42
C VAL A 39 21.79 66.24 43.93
N TYR A 40 23.02 66.61 43.56
CA TYR A 40 23.62 66.32 42.25
C TYR A 40 24.61 65.15 42.28
N THR A 41 24.32 64.12 43.08
CA THR A 41 24.98 62.83 42.84
C THR A 41 24.49 62.34 41.48
N LYS A 42 25.41 62.21 40.52
CA LYS A 42 25.16 61.64 39.20
C LYS A 42 24.30 60.38 39.35
N PRO A 43 23.31 60.14 38.46
CA PRO A 43 22.45 58.96 38.59
C PRO A 43 23.32 57.73 38.76
N VAL A 44 23.04 56.93 39.79
CA VAL A 44 23.70 55.62 39.98
C VAL A 44 23.51 54.88 38.66
N GLN A 45 24.60 54.62 37.94
CA GLN A 45 24.51 53.88 36.69
C GLN A 45 23.96 52.50 37.05
N THR A 46 22.73 52.24 36.61
CA THR A 46 22.15 50.90 36.68
C THR A 46 23.13 49.94 36.03
N ARG A 47 23.42 48.83 36.71
CA ARG A 47 24.32 47.79 36.20
C ARG A 47 23.96 47.45 34.75
N ASP A 48 24.95 47.53 33.86
CA ASP A 48 24.82 47.03 32.49
C ASP A 48 24.44 45.55 32.54
N ILE A 49 23.23 45.25 32.08
CA ILE A 49 22.73 43.89 31.97
C ILE A 49 23.55 43.24 30.85
N LYS A 50 24.42 42.29 31.18
CA LYS A 50 25.19 41.60 30.16
C LYS A 50 24.24 40.75 29.31
N PRO A 51 24.48 40.57 28.00
CA PRO A 51 23.63 39.74 27.15
C PRO A 51 23.37 38.33 27.71
N GLN A 52 24.34 37.73 28.41
CA GLN A 52 24.18 36.45 29.10
C GLN A 52 23.15 36.47 30.26
N GLU A 53 22.85 37.62 30.84
CA GLU A 53 21.91 37.77 31.95
C GLU A 53 20.47 37.99 31.46
N VAL A 54 20.31 38.45 30.22
CA VAL A 54 19.01 38.51 29.50
C VAL A 54 18.66 37.15 28.91
N MET A 55 19.66 36.40 28.41
CA MET A 55 19.50 35.03 27.91
C MET A 55 19.53 33.97 29.04
N GLY A 56 19.38 34.39 30.30
CA GLY A 56 19.65 33.55 31.47
C GLY A 56 18.87 32.23 31.50
N ASP A 57 19.47 31.22 32.14
CA ASP A 57 18.96 29.85 32.40
C ASP A 57 17.49 29.76 32.86
N SER A 58 16.89 30.87 33.29
CA SER A 58 15.47 31.01 33.62
C SER A 58 14.50 30.85 32.45
N TYR A 59 14.90 31.13 31.20
CA TYR A 59 14.05 30.93 30.02
C TYR A 59 13.86 29.43 29.69
N PHE A 60 14.88 28.61 30.01
CA PHE A 60 14.89 27.17 29.74
C PHE A 60 14.39 26.32 30.93
N LYS A 61 13.81 26.93 31.96
CA LYS A 61 13.23 26.15 33.07
C LYS A 61 11.93 25.51 32.59
N PRO A 62 11.74 24.19 32.76
CA PRO A 62 10.49 23.55 32.38
C PRO A 62 9.36 24.18 33.21
N ALA A 63 8.57 25.03 32.56
CA ALA A 63 7.35 25.56 33.13
C ALA A 63 6.28 24.46 33.05
N GLN A 64 5.56 24.22 34.14
CA GLN A 64 4.34 23.41 34.07
C GLN A 64 3.27 24.23 33.34
N THR A 65 3.17 24.01 32.03
CA THR A 65 2.13 24.59 31.19
C THR A 65 0.98 23.60 31.05
N ALA A 66 -0.26 24.10 30.96
CA ALA A 66 -1.42 23.26 30.71
C ALA A 66 -1.30 22.50 29.37
N VAL A 67 -0.64 23.11 28.37
CA VAL A 67 -0.35 22.47 27.09
C VAL A 67 0.68 21.35 27.25
N GLY A 68 1.73 21.54 28.05
CA GLY A 68 2.74 20.52 28.34
C GLY A 68 2.15 19.26 28.98
N GLU A 69 1.20 19.41 29.92
CA GLU A 69 0.47 18.26 30.48
C GLU A 69 -0.32 17.50 29.40
N LYS A 70 -0.99 18.24 28.50
CA LYS A 70 -1.75 17.64 27.41
C LYS A 70 -0.84 16.94 26.39
N VAL A 71 0.29 17.56 26.04
CA VAL A 71 1.35 16.96 25.22
C VAL A 71 1.85 15.66 25.83
N GLY A 72 2.08 15.64 27.15
CA GLY A 72 2.46 14.42 27.88
C GLY A 72 1.41 13.32 27.78
N GLN A 73 0.12 13.67 27.93
CA GLN A 73 -0.98 12.71 27.76
C GLN A 73 -1.03 12.13 26.33
N ILE A 74 -1.01 12.99 25.31
CA ILE A 74 -1.06 12.57 23.90
C ILE A 74 0.13 11.68 23.55
N ARG A 75 1.33 11.99 24.06
CA ARG A 75 2.52 11.13 23.88
C ARG A 75 2.33 9.75 24.47
N ASN A 76 1.75 9.64 25.67
CA ASN A 76 1.50 8.33 26.28
C ASN A 76 0.47 7.53 25.49
N ASP A 77 -0.61 8.19 25.03
CA ASP A 77 -1.64 7.54 24.22
C ASP A 77 -1.07 7.10 22.86
N LEU A 78 -0.24 7.94 22.22
CA LEU A 78 0.46 7.63 20.99
C LEU A 78 1.44 6.46 21.17
N ALA A 79 2.21 6.43 22.26
CA ALA A 79 3.12 5.32 22.55
C ALA A 79 2.36 4.00 22.74
N GLY A 80 1.18 4.04 23.38
CA GLY A 80 0.29 2.88 23.49
C GLY A 80 -0.18 2.39 22.12
N LEU A 81 -0.60 3.31 21.26
CA LEU A 81 -1.04 3.01 19.91
C LEU A 81 0.11 2.46 19.03
N GLN A 82 1.31 3.03 19.15
CA GLN A 82 2.52 2.55 18.49
C GLN A 82 2.90 1.13 18.96
N GLY A 83 2.67 0.81 20.23
CA GLY A 83 2.80 -0.55 20.75
C GLY A 83 1.82 -1.51 20.08
N GLN A 84 0.54 -1.14 20.00
CA GLN A 84 -0.51 -1.96 19.37
C GLN A 84 -0.22 -2.23 17.89
N ILE A 85 0.15 -1.21 17.12
CA ILE A 85 0.47 -1.36 15.70
C ILE A 85 1.71 -2.24 15.48
N SER A 86 2.72 -2.15 16.35
CA SER A 86 3.89 -3.05 16.28
C SER A 86 3.51 -4.51 16.54
N GLY A 87 2.58 -4.75 17.48
CA GLY A 87 2.01 -6.08 17.75
C GLY A 87 1.24 -6.63 16.56
N ILE A 88 0.39 -5.80 15.94
CA ILE A 88 -0.38 -6.16 14.75
C ILE A 88 0.54 -6.47 13.57
N SER A 89 1.57 -5.66 13.34
CA SER A 89 2.56 -5.91 12.30
C SER A 89 3.31 -7.23 12.54
N GLY A 90 3.67 -7.54 13.79
CA GLY A 90 4.28 -8.82 14.13
C GLY A 90 3.36 -10.02 13.87
N ASN A 91 2.10 -9.91 14.28
CA ASN A 91 1.08 -10.93 14.04
C ASN A 91 0.83 -11.14 12.54
N LEU A 92 0.74 -10.05 11.75
CA LEU A 92 0.59 -10.12 10.30
C LEU A 92 1.74 -10.89 9.66
N HIS A 93 2.99 -10.53 9.97
CA HIS A 93 4.15 -11.22 9.42
C HIS A 93 4.21 -12.69 9.82
N GLN A 94 3.84 -13.02 11.06
CA GLN A 94 3.74 -14.40 11.50
C GLN A 94 2.67 -15.18 10.72
N LEU A 95 1.54 -14.54 10.45
CA LEU A 95 0.44 -15.15 9.71
C LEU A 95 0.80 -15.37 8.24
N GLU A 96 1.47 -14.41 7.62
CA GLU A 96 2.05 -14.53 6.27
C GLU A 96 3.06 -15.69 6.20
N GLN A 97 3.98 -15.77 7.17
CA GLN A 97 4.98 -16.84 7.24
C GLN A 97 4.34 -18.22 7.44
N SER A 98 3.33 -18.30 8.31
CA SER A 98 2.55 -19.52 8.54
C SER A 98 1.82 -19.94 7.25
N GLY A 99 1.11 -19.00 6.62
CA GLY A 99 0.38 -19.24 5.37
C GLY A 99 1.28 -19.71 4.23
N THR A 100 2.43 -19.06 4.03
CA THR A 100 3.41 -19.48 3.00
C THR A 100 3.99 -20.86 3.25
N THR A 101 4.28 -21.20 4.51
CA THR A 101 4.76 -22.53 4.89
C THR A 101 3.72 -23.60 4.61
N LYS A 102 2.48 -23.37 5.03
CA LYS A 102 1.36 -24.30 4.82
C LYS A 102 1.02 -24.47 3.34
N ALA A 103 1.12 -23.41 2.54
CA ALA A 103 0.97 -23.48 1.10
C ALA A 103 2.09 -24.30 0.45
N ALA A 104 3.34 -24.14 0.88
CA ALA A 104 4.47 -24.94 0.37
C ALA A 104 4.30 -26.45 0.67
N GLU A 105 3.92 -26.80 1.90
CA GLU A 105 3.60 -28.17 2.28
C GLU A 105 2.42 -28.74 1.46
N TYR A 106 1.38 -27.92 1.26
CA TYR A 106 0.25 -28.27 0.43
C TYR A 106 0.70 -28.62 -1.00
N PHE A 107 1.45 -27.73 -1.67
CA PHE A 107 1.92 -27.97 -3.03
C PHE A 107 2.82 -29.20 -3.15
N ALA A 108 3.66 -29.46 -2.15
CA ALA A 108 4.49 -30.66 -2.12
C ALA A 108 3.63 -31.95 -2.08
N ASN A 109 2.54 -31.95 -1.32
CA ASN A 109 1.59 -33.07 -1.27
C ASN A 109 0.86 -33.25 -2.60
N ILE A 110 0.37 -32.16 -3.21
CA ILE A 110 -0.30 -32.21 -4.52
C ILE A 110 0.63 -32.69 -5.62
N ALA A 111 1.86 -32.18 -5.68
CA ALA A 111 2.85 -32.62 -6.65
C ALA A 111 3.12 -34.12 -6.53
N THR A 112 3.22 -34.63 -5.30
CA THR A 112 3.39 -36.06 -5.04
C THR A 112 2.17 -36.86 -5.49
N ILE A 113 0.96 -36.41 -5.16
CA ILE A 113 -0.31 -37.06 -5.56
C ILE A 113 -0.40 -37.12 -7.08
N ASN A 114 -0.20 -35.99 -7.77
CA ASN A 114 -0.25 -35.91 -9.23
C ASN A 114 0.77 -36.83 -9.89
N THR A 115 2.02 -36.85 -9.39
CA THR A 115 3.07 -37.72 -9.94
C THR A 115 2.70 -39.19 -9.79
N GLN A 116 2.14 -39.61 -8.65
CA GLN A 116 1.69 -40.98 -8.44
C GLN A 116 0.46 -41.34 -9.28
N LEU A 117 -0.48 -40.41 -9.45
CA LEU A 117 -1.66 -40.61 -10.30
C LEU A 117 -1.29 -40.69 -11.79
N GLN A 118 -0.29 -39.93 -12.24
CA GLN A 118 0.22 -40.00 -13.62
C GLN A 118 0.88 -41.35 -13.93
N SER A 119 1.59 -41.92 -12.96
CA SER A 119 2.15 -43.27 -13.09
C SER A 119 1.08 -44.38 -12.98
N GLY A 120 -0.14 -44.01 -12.60
CA GLY A 120 -1.18 -44.94 -12.17
C GLY A 120 -0.94 -45.45 -10.75
N THR A 121 -2.01 -45.50 -9.96
CA THR A 121 -1.98 -46.06 -8.59
C THR A 121 -3.11 -47.06 -8.43
N THR A 122 -3.04 -47.93 -7.42
CA THR A 122 -4.19 -48.74 -7.04
C THR A 122 -5.36 -47.84 -6.62
N PRO A 123 -6.59 -48.12 -7.06
CA PRO A 123 -7.78 -47.41 -6.60
C PRO A 123 -7.84 -47.37 -5.08
N GLY A 124 -8.02 -46.18 -4.49
CA GLY A 124 -8.14 -46.01 -3.04
C GLY A 124 -6.85 -46.23 -2.25
N ASN A 125 -5.67 -45.96 -2.83
CA ASN A 125 -4.38 -46.09 -2.15
C ASN A 125 -4.36 -45.29 -0.82
N PRO A 126 -4.20 -45.93 0.36
CA PRO A 126 -4.30 -45.27 1.65
C PRO A 126 -3.22 -44.20 1.88
N ARG A 127 -2.06 -44.32 1.22
CA ARG A 127 -0.99 -43.32 1.32
C ARG A 127 -1.36 -42.01 0.63
N LEU A 128 -2.10 -42.09 -0.48
CA LEU A 128 -2.59 -40.92 -1.20
C LEU A 128 -3.79 -40.30 -0.49
N VAL A 129 -4.68 -41.12 0.05
CA VAL A 129 -5.79 -40.67 0.90
C VAL A 129 -5.26 -39.89 2.11
N GLU A 130 -4.22 -40.38 2.78
CA GLU A 130 -3.62 -39.64 3.91
C GLU A 130 -2.98 -38.33 3.46
N ARG A 131 -2.34 -38.27 2.29
CA ARG A 131 -1.79 -37.01 1.77
C ARG A 131 -2.88 -35.99 1.42
N ILE A 132 -4.03 -36.44 0.93
CA ILE A 132 -5.20 -35.58 0.75
C ILE A 132 -5.68 -35.07 2.10
N SER A 133 -5.79 -35.93 3.11
CA SER A 133 -6.22 -35.53 4.45
C SER A 133 -5.29 -34.46 5.05
N VAL A 134 -3.96 -34.60 4.86
CA VAL A 134 -2.97 -33.57 5.23
C VAL A 134 -3.18 -32.28 4.44
N ALA A 135 -3.39 -32.36 3.12
CA ALA A 135 -3.60 -31.21 2.26
C ALA A 135 -4.89 -30.45 2.63
N GLU A 136 -5.97 -31.15 2.97
CA GLU A 136 -7.23 -30.58 3.46
C GLU A 136 -7.01 -29.85 4.78
N ARG A 137 -6.29 -30.45 5.74
CA ARG A 137 -5.93 -29.80 7.01
C ARG A 137 -5.12 -28.53 6.77
N ASN A 138 -4.15 -28.55 5.86
CA ASN A 138 -3.37 -27.35 5.52
C ASN A 138 -4.26 -26.24 4.93
N LEU A 139 -5.22 -26.57 4.06
CA LEU A 139 -6.17 -25.57 3.55
C LEU A 139 -7.11 -25.04 4.64
N GLU A 140 -7.47 -25.86 5.62
CA GLU A 140 -8.28 -25.42 6.77
C GLU A 140 -7.48 -24.50 7.69
N ASP A 141 -6.21 -24.78 7.95
CA ASP A 141 -5.30 -23.88 8.66
C ASP A 141 -5.20 -22.52 7.94
N LEU A 142 -5.02 -22.53 6.60
CA LEU A 142 -5.06 -21.30 5.79
C LEU A 142 -6.41 -20.57 5.91
N SER A 143 -7.52 -21.30 5.97
CA SER A 143 -8.85 -20.71 6.18
C SER A 143 -8.98 -20.06 7.56
N GLY A 144 -8.39 -20.68 8.59
CA GLY A 144 -8.29 -20.10 9.93
C GLY A 144 -7.49 -18.80 9.95
N ASN A 145 -6.40 -18.73 9.16
CA ASN A 145 -5.62 -17.51 9.00
C ASN A 145 -6.47 -16.36 8.41
N VAL A 146 -7.38 -16.63 7.48
CA VAL A 146 -8.28 -15.59 6.93
C VAL A 146 -9.19 -14.98 8.00
N ALA A 147 -9.65 -15.77 8.98
CA ALA A 147 -10.42 -15.24 10.10
C ALA A 147 -9.55 -14.28 10.96
N GLN A 148 -8.31 -14.68 11.26
CA GLN A 148 -7.36 -13.83 12.00
C GLN A 148 -7.00 -12.55 11.25
N LEU A 149 -6.88 -12.59 9.92
CA LEU A 149 -6.70 -11.40 9.10
C LEU A 149 -7.91 -10.45 9.19
N ASN A 150 -9.13 -10.98 9.19
CA ASN A 150 -10.33 -10.16 9.37
C ASN A 150 -10.35 -9.47 10.74
N ASP A 151 -9.99 -10.18 11.81
CA ASP A 151 -9.86 -9.60 13.14
C ASP A 151 -8.83 -8.45 13.15
N LEU A 152 -7.69 -8.65 12.48
CA LEU A 152 -6.64 -7.65 12.33
C LEU A 152 -7.11 -6.41 11.57
N ALA A 153 -7.97 -6.58 10.56
CA ALA A 153 -8.58 -5.47 9.83
C ALA A 153 -9.52 -4.65 10.72
N VAL A 154 -10.35 -5.31 11.54
CA VAL A 154 -11.26 -4.66 12.49
C VAL A 154 -10.46 -3.89 13.56
N GLU A 155 -9.40 -4.48 14.10
CA GLU A 155 -8.54 -3.82 15.08
C GLU A 155 -7.79 -2.62 14.48
N SER A 156 -7.31 -2.75 13.23
CA SER A 156 -6.68 -1.64 12.48
C SER A 156 -7.64 -0.47 12.27
N ALA A 157 -8.91 -0.74 11.94
CA ALA A 157 -9.92 0.31 11.83
C ALA A 157 -10.18 1.02 13.17
N LYS A 158 -10.16 0.28 14.28
CA LYS A 158 -10.24 0.86 15.62
C LYS A 158 -9.06 1.77 15.92
N MET A 159 -7.83 1.35 15.63
CA MET A 159 -6.65 2.21 15.81
C MET A 159 -6.69 3.47 14.94
N ALA A 160 -7.19 3.39 13.70
CA ALA A 160 -7.35 4.57 12.84
C ALA A 160 -8.25 5.63 13.48
N SER A 161 -9.35 5.19 14.13
CA SER A 161 -10.24 6.10 14.86
C SER A 161 -9.55 6.75 16.07
N GLN A 162 -8.72 6.00 16.80
CA GLN A 162 -7.95 6.51 17.92
C GLN A 162 -6.87 7.50 17.47
N ALA A 163 -6.12 7.19 16.41
CA ALA A 163 -5.12 8.10 15.82
C ALA A 163 -5.77 9.41 15.33
N SER A 164 -6.94 9.33 14.70
CA SER A 164 -7.71 10.52 14.26
C SER A 164 -8.14 11.38 15.45
N PHE A 165 -8.56 10.76 16.55
CA PHE A 165 -8.87 11.47 17.80
C PHE A 165 -7.63 12.17 18.39
N LEU A 166 -6.47 11.51 18.39
CA LEU A 166 -5.22 12.12 18.85
C LEU A 166 -4.80 13.31 17.99
N LEU A 167 -4.97 13.21 16.66
CA LEU A 167 -4.69 14.32 15.74
C LEU A 167 -5.59 15.53 16.03
N GLU A 168 -6.89 15.30 16.20
CA GLU A 168 -7.84 16.37 16.53
C GLU A 168 -7.56 16.99 17.92
N SER A 169 -7.19 16.16 18.90
CA SER A 169 -6.77 16.61 20.22
C SER A 169 -5.48 17.44 20.17
N THR A 170 -4.54 17.11 19.27
CA THR A 170 -3.29 17.85 19.07
C THR A 170 -3.58 19.20 18.42
N ARG A 171 -4.44 19.23 17.40
CA ARG A 171 -4.90 20.47 16.73
C ARG A 171 -5.60 21.42 17.70
N SER A 172 -6.45 20.87 18.57
CA SER A 172 -7.14 21.65 19.60
C SER A 172 -6.18 22.26 20.63
N ALA A 173 -5.05 21.60 20.92
CA ALA A 173 -4.08 22.07 21.90
C ALA A 173 -3.36 23.36 21.46
N TYR A 174 -3.23 23.62 20.15
CA TYR A 174 -2.68 24.89 19.64
C TYR A 174 -3.52 26.12 20.00
N GLY A 175 -4.82 25.95 20.24
CA GLY A 175 -5.73 27.04 20.60
C GLY A 175 -5.72 27.37 22.10
N LEU A 176 -5.00 26.63 22.93
CA LEU A 176 -4.98 26.82 24.38
C LEU A 176 -4.04 27.97 24.75
N SER A 177 -4.54 28.97 25.47
CA SER A 177 -3.75 30.12 25.92
C SER A 177 -2.80 29.75 27.06
N GLY A 178 -1.63 30.39 27.12
CA GLY A 178 -0.61 30.17 28.15
C GLY A 178 0.43 29.09 27.83
N ALA A 179 0.54 28.70 26.56
CA ALA A 179 1.63 27.84 26.06
C ALA A 179 2.93 28.63 25.88
N VAL A 180 4.07 27.94 25.96
CA VAL A 180 5.39 28.50 25.64
C VAL A 180 5.81 28.00 24.24
N GLU A 181 6.72 28.70 23.57
CA GLU A 181 7.23 28.34 22.24
C GLU A 181 7.75 26.89 22.17
N GLU A 182 8.35 26.36 23.24
CA GLU A 182 8.81 24.98 23.31
C GLU A 182 7.65 23.96 23.19
N ASP A 183 6.47 24.27 23.72
CA ASP A 183 5.30 23.39 23.63
C ASP A 183 4.77 23.32 22.20
N HIS A 184 4.79 24.43 21.47
CA HIS A 184 4.37 24.46 20.07
C HIS A 184 5.28 23.62 19.18
N VAL A 185 6.59 23.61 19.44
CA VAL A 185 7.54 22.73 18.74
C VAL A 185 7.23 21.26 19.05
N GLN A 186 6.92 20.93 20.30
CA GLN A 186 6.54 19.57 20.69
C GLN A 186 5.21 19.11 20.08
N LEU A 187 4.23 20.00 19.99
CA LEU A 187 2.95 19.73 19.30
C LEU A 187 3.15 19.49 17.81
N ALA A 188 4.04 20.25 17.15
CA ALA A 188 4.34 20.05 15.74
C ALA A 188 4.97 18.68 15.48
N GLN A 189 5.94 18.28 16.31
CA GLN A 189 6.54 16.94 16.24
C GLN A 189 5.51 15.82 16.47
N LEU A 190 4.63 16.00 17.46
CA LEU A 190 3.53 15.07 17.75
C LEU A 190 2.56 14.94 16.57
N GLU A 191 2.18 16.06 15.95
CA GLU A 191 1.30 16.05 14.79
C GLU A 191 1.90 15.25 13.63
N ASP A 192 3.19 15.46 13.33
CA ASP A 192 3.91 14.70 12.31
C ASP A 192 3.97 13.19 12.65
N GLU A 193 4.26 12.82 13.91
CA GLU A 193 4.29 11.43 14.35
C GLU A 193 2.91 10.74 14.27
N ILE A 194 1.84 11.44 14.65
CA ILE A 194 0.46 10.94 14.55
C ILE A 194 0.08 10.74 13.07
N GLN A 195 0.40 11.70 12.21
CA GLN A 195 0.14 11.59 10.76
C GLN A 195 0.92 10.41 10.14
N ALA A 196 2.20 10.24 10.51
CA ALA A 196 3.00 9.10 10.07
C ALA A 196 2.38 7.77 10.53
N THR A 197 1.87 7.72 11.76
CA THR A 197 1.22 6.53 12.31
C THR A 197 -0.09 6.21 11.57
N LEU A 198 -0.86 7.22 11.18
CA LEU A 198 -2.09 7.05 10.39
C LEU A 198 -1.79 6.42 9.01
N VAL A 199 -0.76 6.90 8.32
CA VAL A 199 -0.31 6.31 7.04
C VAL A 199 0.12 4.85 7.22
N LEU A 200 0.74 4.52 8.35
CA LEU A 200 1.14 3.13 8.65
C LEU A 200 -0.09 2.24 8.88
N ILE A 201 -1.10 2.71 9.62
CA ILE A 201 -2.37 1.99 9.81
C ILE A 201 -3.05 1.74 8.47
N ASP A 202 -3.13 2.74 7.60
CA ASP A 202 -3.70 2.60 6.26
C ASP A 202 -2.94 1.57 5.43
N ARG A 203 -1.61 1.55 5.52
CA ARG A 203 -0.79 0.54 4.84
C ARG A 203 -1.07 -0.86 5.37
N VAL A 204 -1.16 -1.05 6.68
CA VAL A 204 -1.48 -2.36 7.28
C VAL A 204 -2.87 -2.81 6.83
N LEU A 205 -3.88 -1.94 6.90
CA LEU A 205 -5.25 -2.23 6.47
C LEU A 205 -5.30 -2.65 4.99
N ASN A 206 -4.56 -1.95 4.12
CA ASN A 206 -4.51 -2.31 2.71
C ASN A 206 -3.82 -3.67 2.46
N ASN A 207 -2.71 -3.97 3.14
CA ASN A 207 -2.04 -5.27 3.00
C ASN A 207 -2.93 -6.42 3.51
N VAL A 208 -3.59 -6.23 4.66
CA VAL A 208 -4.50 -7.23 5.22
C VAL A 208 -5.67 -7.50 4.28
N ASN A 209 -6.30 -6.46 3.72
CA ASN A 209 -7.41 -6.63 2.77
C ASN A 209 -6.99 -7.32 1.46
N ASP A 210 -5.79 -7.01 0.95
CA ASP A 210 -5.26 -7.66 -0.25
C ASP A 210 -4.99 -9.16 0.03
N ASP A 211 -4.40 -9.48 1.19
CA ASP A 211 -4.10 -10.87 1.55
C ASP A 211 -5.36 -11.69 1.84
N ILE A 212 -6.40 -11.10 2.47
CA ILE A 212 -7.73 -11.73 2.62
C ILE A 212 -8.31 -12.07 1.25
N THR A 213 -8.31 -11.10 0.32
CA THR A 213 -8.90 -11.28 -1.00
C THR A 213 -8.15 -12.36 -1.79
N ARG A 214 -6.82 -12.30 -1.77
CA ARG A 214 -5.94 -13.26 -2.44
C ARG A 214 -6.08 -14.66 -1.88
N THR A 215 -6.07 -14.81 -0.55
CA THR A 215 -6.17 -16.11 0.12
C THR A 215 -7.56 -16.72 -0.05
N THR A 216 -8.62 -15.92 0.01
CA THR A 216 -10.00 -16.39 -0.23
C THR A 216 -10.18 -16.92 -1.65
N ALA A 217 -9.66 -16.20 -2.65
CA ALA A 217 -9.70 -16.65 -4.04
C ALA A 217 -8.90 -17.96 -4.24
N TYR A 218 -7.71 -18.04 -3.62
CA TYR A 218 -6.86 -19.23 -3.65
C TYR A 218 -7.56 -20.45 -3.04
N LEU A 219 -8.11 -20.33 -1.82
CA LEU A 219 -8.80 -21.41 -1.12
C LEU A 219 -9.99 -21.97 -1.91
N GLY A 220 -10.75 -21.10 -2.58
CA GLY A 220 -11.86 -21.51 -3.42
C GLY A 220 -11.43 -22.40 -4.59
N SER A 221 -10.37 -22.00 -5.31
CA SER A 221 -9.79 -22.78 -6.40
C SER A 221 -9.22 -24.11 -5.89
N GLU A 222 -8.50 -24.06 -4.77
CA GLU A 222 -7.73 -25.20 -4.28
C GLU A 222 -8.59 -26.29 -3.64
N ARG A 223 -9.69 -25.91 -2.99
CA ARG A 223 -10.72 -26.88 -2.51
C ARG A 223 -11.37 -27.62 -3.68
N ASN A 224 -11.62 -26.94 -4.80
CA ASN A 224 -12.16 -27.59 -5.99
C ASN A 224 -11.13 -28.53 -6.63
N ASN A 225 -9.85 -28.13 -6.68
CA ASN A 225 -8.76 -28.97 -7.13
C ASN A 225 -8.63 -30.26 -6.29
N LEU A 226 -8.66 -30.13 -4.95
CA LEU A 226 -8.63 -31.27 -4.04
C LEU A 226 -9.81 -32.23 -4.23
N ARG A 227 -11.02 -31.73 -4.48
CA ARG A 227 -12.19 -32.57 -4.77
C ARG A 227 -11.98 -33.41 -6.03
N THR A 228 -11.44 -32.80 -7.08
CA THR A 228 -11.10 -33.52 -8.32
C THR A 228 -10.01 -34.56 -8.07
N LEU A 229 -8.97 -34.22 -7.30
CA LEU A 229 -7.90 -35.17 -6.95
C LEU A 229 -8.39 -36.30 -6.05
N GLY A 230 -9.32 -36.05 -5.12
CA GLY A 230 -9.95 -37.08 -4.31
C GLY A 230 -10.69 -38.11 -5.16
N ALA A 231 -11.43 -37.65 -6.17
CA ALA A 231 -12.08 -38.54 -7.14
C ALA A 231 -11.06 -39.29 -8.02
N ALA A 232 -9.94 -38.68 -8.39
CA ALA A 232 -8.88 -39.36 -9.13
C ALA A 232 -8.18 -40.44 -8.30
N VAL A 233 -7.87 -40.16 -7.03
CA VAL A 233 -7.26 -41.12 -6.09
C VAL A 233 -8.19 -42.30 -5.80
N SER A 234 -9.50 -42.07 -5.66
CA SER A 234 -10.45 -43.15 -5.47
C SER A 234 -10.53 -44.08 -6.69
N ASN A 235 -10.43 -43.53 -7.90
CA ASN A 235 -10.42 -44.29 -9.16
C ASN A 235 -9.03 -44.87 -9.53
N GLY A 236 -7.96 -44.39 -8.91
CA GLY A 236 -6.58 -44.82 -9.16
C GLY A 236 -5.90 -44.18 -10.39
N ASP A 237 -6.51 -43.14 -10.99
CA ASP A 237 -6.03 -42.51 -12.21
C ASP A 237 -6.47 -41.03 -12.27
N LEU A 238 -5.57 -40.15 -12.72
CA LEU A 238 -5.77 -38.69 -12.81
C LEU A 238 -6.90 -38.33 -13.79
N TYR A 239 -7.00 -39.09 -14.89
CA TYR A 239 -7.94 -38.83 -15.98
C TYR A 239 -8.98 -39.94 -16.17
N GLY A 240 -9.11 -40.80 -15.14
CA GLY A 240 -10.10 -41.85 -15.05
C GLY A 240 -10.33 -42.60 -16.35
N LYS A 241 -9.40 -43.47 -16.76
CA LYS A 241 -9.53 -44.32 -17.96
C LYS A 241 -10.21 -43.54 -19.09
N SER A 242 -9.49 -42.57 -19.63
CA SER A 242 -9.87 -41.91 -20.87
C SER A 242 -10.40 -42.98 -21.82
N LEU A 243 -11.59 -42.73 -22.38
CA LEU A 243 -12.48 -43.63 -23.12
C LEU A 243 -11.79 -44.61 -24.12
N ALA A 244 -10.52 -44.37 -24.46
CA ALA A 244 -9.59 -45.19 -25.21
C ALA A 244 -9.29 -46.58 -24.61
N ASN A 245 -9.36 -46.78 -23.29
CA ASN A 245 -9.11 -48.11 -22.67
C ASN A 245 -10.39 -48.87 -22.29
N ARG A 246 -11.49 -48.63 -23.03
CA ARG A 246 -12.58 -49.61 -23.19
C ARG A 246 -12.37 -50.37 -24.52
N PRO A 247 -11.36 -51.23 -24.68
CA PRO A 247 -11.32 -52.12 -25.83
C PRO A 247 -12.45 -53.14 -25.64
N PHE A 248 -13.59 -52.89 -26.27
CA PHE A 248 -14.63 -53.86 -26.57
C PHE A 248 -15.17 -54.68 -25.37
N SER A 249 -15.87 -54.03 -24.43
CA SER A 249 -16.80 -54.77 -23.56
C SER A 249 -18.08 -55.07 -24.35
N SER A 250 -18.03 -56.20 -25.06
CA SER A 250 -19.14 -57.02 -25.56
C SER A 250 -20.23 -56.33 -26.39
N VAL A 251 -19.99 -56.20 -27.70
CA VAL A 251 -21.08 -56.43 -28.66
C VAL A 251 -21.29 -57.95 -28.71
N THR A 252 -22.53 -58.37 -28.49
CA THR A 252 -23.02 -59.74 -28.55
C THR A 252 -22.60 -60.44 -29.85
N PRO A 253 -22.15 -61.71 -29.84
CA PRO A 253 -21.91 -62.46 -31.06
C PRO A 253 -23.21 -62.58 -31.86
N PHE A 254 -23.24 -62.02 -33.06
CA PHE A 254 -24.29 -62.30 -34.03
C PHE A 254 -23.98 -63.65 -34.69
N GLU A 255 -24.87 -64.61 -34.46
CA GLU A 255 -24.84 -65.99 -34.96
C GLU A 255 -25.11 -66.03 -36.49
N PRO A 256 -24.45 -66.91 -37.26
CA PRO A 256 -24.50 -66.87 -38.72
C PRO A 256 -25.73 -67.60 -39.28
N GLY A 257 -26.59 -66.86 -39.98
CA GLY A 257 -27.65 -67.40 -40.83
C GLY A 257 -27.48 -66.91 -42.28
N ALA A 258 -27.36 -67.86 -43.20
CA ALA A 258 -27.25 -67.73 -44.66
C ALA A 258 -28.40 -66.87 -45.28
N SER A 259 -28.35 -66.26 -46.46
CA SER A 259 -27.70 -66.60 -47.75
C SER A 259 -27.91 -65.46 -48.79
N GLY A 260 -26.97 -65.29 -49.73
CA GLY A 260 -27.13 -64.65 -51.07
C GLY A 260 -27.12 -63.11 -51.08
N GLU A 261 -26.42 -62.38 -51.95
CA GLU A 261 -25.92 -62.68 -53.30
C GLU A 261 -24.90 -61.61 -53.75
N SER A 262 -23.96 -62.03 -54.60
CA SER A 262 -22.86 -61.32 -55.27
C SER A 262 -23.32 -60.08 -56.10
N THR A 263 -22.56 -59.02 -56.42
CA THR A 263 -21.21 -58.93 -57.02
C THR A 263 -20.80 -57.45 -57.24
N ARG A 264 -19.46 -57.21 -57.32
CA ARG A 264 -18.72 -56.09 -58.02
C ARG A 264 -18.60 -54.74 -57.27
N ALA A 265 -17.45 -54.04 -57.25
CA ALA A 265 -16.13 -54.21 -57.85
C ALA A 265 -15.07 -53.34 -57.10
N ILE A 266 -13.79 -53.70 -57.26
CA ILE A 266 -12.57 -53.03 -56.75
C ILE A 266 -12.08 -51.97 -57.78
N PRO A 267 -11.24 -50.98 -57.43
CA PRO A 267 -9.78 -51.18 -57.56
C PRO A 267 -8.91 -50.53 -56.44
N ALA A 268 -7.72 -51.13 -56.25
CA ALA A 268 -6.60 -50.75 -55.36
C ALA A 268 -5.62 -49.76 -56.06
N PRO A 269 -4.34 -49.52 -55.63
CA PRO A 269 -3.60 -49.89 -54.41
C PRO A 269 -2.69 -48.76 -53.82
N GLY A 270 -1.95 -49.05 -52.74
CA GLY A 270 -0.76 -48.26 -52.34
C GLY A 270 -0.16 -48.58 -50.97
N ASN A 271 0.75 -49.56 -50.90
CA ASN A 271 1.58 -49.91 -49.74
C ASN A 271 2.76 -48.93 -49.54
N SER A 272 3.19 -48.71 -48.29
CA SER A 272 4.59 -48.91 -47.86
C SER A 272 4.79 -48.71 -46.34
N MET A 273 5.34 -49.75 -45.70
CA MET A 273 5.88 -49.81 -44.33
C MET A 273 7.22 -49.08 -44.17
N GLY A 274 7.61 -48.81 -42.91
CA GLY A 274 9.00 -48.66 -42.45
C GLY A 274 9.16 -47.54 -41.40
N ALA A 275 9.08 -47.83 -40.10
CA ALA A 275 10.15 -48.31 -39.20
C ALA A 275 10.97 -47.18 -38.53
N ALA A 276 11.39 -47.48 -37.29
CA ALA A 276 12.41 -46.83 -36.45
C ALA A 276 11.97 -45.71 -35.46
N ALA A 277 11.88 -46.11 -34.19
CA ALA A 277 12.30 -45.31 -33.04
C ALA A 277 13.85 -45.34 -32.91
N PRO A 278 14.52 -44.74 -31.90
CA PRO A 278 14.20 -43.63 -30.98
C PRO A 278 15.34 -42.55 -30.93
N ALA A 279 15.23 -41.57 -30.03
CA ALA A 279 16.29 -41.05 -29.15
C ALA A 279 16.56 -39.53 -29.12
N ALA A 280 16.69 -39.06 -27.87
CA ALA A 280 17.60 -38.04 -27.35
C ALA A 280 17.31 -36.54 -27.54
N ALA A 281 17.11 -35.89 -26.39
CA ALA A 281 17.45 -34.49 -26.15
C ALA A 281 18.95 -34.23 -26.41
N PRO A 282 19.37 -32.97 -26.54
CA PRO A 282 19.91 -32.32 -25.35
C PRO A 282 19.58 -30.82 -25.19
N VAL A 283 20.03 -30.36 -24.03
CA VAL A 283 19.98 -29.09 -23.31
C VAL A 283 20.89 -27.95 -23.85
N VAL A 284 20.62 -26.74 -23.34
CA VAL A 284 21.46 -25.52 -23.17
C VAL A 284 21.68 -24.57 -24.36
N GLY A 285 21.39 -23.25 -24.16
CA GLY A 285 21.74 -22.12 -25.04
C GLY A 285 23.23 -21.71 -24.95
N PRO A 286 23.65 -20.43 -25.17
CA PRO A 286 23.00 -19.22 -25.72
C PRO A 286 23.79 -18.65 -26.94
N VAL A 287 23.58 -17.37 -27.29
CA VAL A 287 24.40 -16.43 -28.13
C VAL A 287 23.88 -16.03 -29.53
N ALA A 288 24.27 -14.80 -29.89
CA ALA A 288 23.67 -13.86 -30.83
C ALA A 288 24.10 -13.97 -32.31
N SER A 289 23.30 -13.38 -33.21
CA SER A 289 23.71 -12.70 -34.47
C SER A 289 22.42 -12.12 -35.11
N THR A 290 22.26 -10.81 -35.26
CA THR A 290 22.81 -9.90 -36.30
C THR A 290 22.39 -10.25 -37.74
N GLY A 291 21.40 -9.50 -38.25
CA GLY A 291 21.40 -8.90 -39.60
C GLY A 291 20.94 -9.74 -40.80
N GLY A 292 19.84 -9.32 -41.45
CA GLY A 292 19.51 -9.69 -42.83
C GLY A 292 18.00 -9.71 -43.16
N PRO A 293 17.50 -8.92 -44.15
CA PRO A 293 16.07 -8.69 -44.36
C PRO A 293 15.42 -9.54 -45.47
N GLY A 294 14.09 -9.69 -45.39
CA GLY A 294 13.20 -10.22 -46.44
C GLY A 294 13.10 -11.75 -46.45
N THR A 295 11.95 -12.41 -46.58
CA THR A 295 10.63 -12.00 -47.06
C THR A 295 9.64 -13.09 -46.63
N GLY A 296 8.47 -12.69 -46.11
CA GLY A 296 7.18 -13.40 -46.20
C GLY A 296 7.06 -14.81 -45.64
N LEU A 297 6.24 -14.95 -44.58
CA LEU A 297 5.23 -16.01 -44.40
C LEU A 297 4.34 -15.64 -43.18
N THR A 298 3.24 -14.96 -43.49
CA THR A 298 1.90 -14.99 -42.85
C THR A 298 1.80 -15.25 -41.33
N PRO A 299 1.48 -14.22 -40.52
CA PRO A 299 0.79 -14.40 -39.25
C PRO A 299 -0.71 -14.65 -39.47
N ALA A 300 -1.26 -15.52 -38.62
CA ALA A 300 -2.68 -15.86 -38.50
C ALA A 300 -3.58 -14.59 -38.37
N PRO A 301 -4.85 -14.67 -38.83
CA PRO A 301 -5.71 -13.49 -38.94
C PRO A 301 -6.03 -12.89 -37.56
N GLN A 302 -5.39 -11.76 -37.25
CA GLN A 302 -5.91 -10.80 -36.30
C GLN A 302 -7.20 -10.23 -36.91
N THR A 303 -8.32 -10.53 -36.29
CA THR A 303 -9.59 -9.88 -36.62
C THR A 303 -9.41 -8.38 -36.43
N ALA A 304 -9.38 -7.68 -37.57
CA ALA A 304 -9.24 -6.24 -37.63
C ALA A 304 -10.47 -5.56 -37.00
N SER A 305 -10.29 -4.97 -35.81
CA SER A 305 -11.18 -3.94 -35.29
C SER A 305 -10.84 -2.58 -35.93
N ALA A 306 -10.81 -2.51 -37.26
CA ALA A 306 -10.52 -1.29 -38.02
C ALA A 306 -11.78 -0.42 -38.20
N GLY A 307 -12.52 -0.20 -37.11
CA GLY A 307 -13.78 0.54 -37.11
C GLY A 307 -13.98 1.55 -35.98
N LEU A 308 -12.98 1.77 -35.10
CA LEU A 308 -13.18 2.56 -33.86
C LEU A 308 -12.28 3.80 -33.73
N ALA A 309 -11.62 4.24 -34.81
CA ALA A 309 -10.70 5.39 -34.73
C ALA A 309 -11.38 6.76 -34.93
N THR A 310 -12.65 6.82 -35.31
CA THR A 310 -13.40 8.08 -35.55
C THR A 310 -14.62 8.27 -34.65
N ALA A 311 -14.91 7.32 -33.74
CA ALA A 311 -15.92 7.53 -32.72
C ALA A 311 -15.36 8.44 -31.62
N ARG A 312 -16.01 9.58 -31.37
CA ARG A 312 -15.65 10.45 -30.24
C ARG A 312 -16.05 9.73 -28.94
N PRO A 313 -15.12 9.54 -27.97
CA PRO A 313 -15.50 8.98 -26.68
C PRO A 313 -16.48 9.94 -25.99
N LEU A 314 -17.54 9.37 -25.42
CA LEU A 314 -18.51 10.12 -24.61
C LEU A 314 -17.83 10.63 -23.34
N VAL A 315 -17.03 9.77 -22.71
CA VAL A 315 -16.27 10.09 -21.50
C VAL A 315 -14.85 9.55 -21.64
N LYS A 316 -13.88 10.38 -21.22
CA LYS A 316 -12.48 9.99 -21.07
C LYS A 316 -12.07 10.19 -19.61
N ILE A 317 -11.81 9.08 -18.92
CA ILE A 317 -11.39 9.07 -17.52
C ILE A 317 -9.89 8.86 -17.50
N ARG A 318 -9.13 9.77 -16.88
CA ARG A 318 -7.67 9.66 -16.75
C ARG A 318 -7.34 9.27 -15.31
N PHE A 319 -6.61 8.19 -15.12
CA PHE A 319 -6.19 7.71 -13.80
C PHE A 319 -4.78 8.19 -13.49
N ASP A 320 -4.62 9.49 -13.21
CA ASP A 320 -3.35 10.13 -12.86
C ASP A 320 -3.00 10.00 -11.37
N ARG A 321 -3.99 9.72 -10.50
CA ARG A 321 -3.85 9.60 -9.05
C ARG A 321 -4.60 8.36 -8.52
N PRO A 322 -4.22 7.82 -7.36
CA PRO A 322 -5.13 6.93 -6.63
C PRO A 322 -6.41 7.69 -6.28
N ASP A 323 -7.56 7.03 -6.44
CA ASP A 323 -8.89 7.55 -6.09
C ASP A 323 -9.37 8.77 -6.91
N VAL A 324 -9.24 8.68 -8.24
CA VAL A 324 -9.86 9.66 -9.15
C VAL A 324 -11.38 9.67 -8.97
N GLN A 325 -11.95 10.83 -8.66
CA GLN A 325 -13.40 11.05 -8.55
C GLN A 325 -14.05 11.11 -9.94
N TYR A 326 -14.20 9.96 -10.59
CA TYR A 326 -14.80 9.87 -11.94
C TYR A 326 -16.32 9.67 -11.91
N GLU A 327 -16.88 9.26 -10.77
CA GLU A 327 -18.25 8.75 -10.65
C GLU A 327 -19.30 9.79 -11.06
N GLN A 328 -19.17 11.03 -10.55
CA GLN A 328 -20.11 12.11 -10.84
C GLN A 328 -20.10 12.48 -12.33
N ALA A 329 -18.92 12.53 -12.95
CA ALA A 329 -18.77 12.88 -14.37
C ALA A 329 -19.34 11.77 -15.27
N VAL A 330 -19.10 10.50 -14.92
CA VAL A 330 -19.65 9.35 -15.64
C VAL A 330 -21.16 9.31 -15.51
N TYR A 331 -21.71 9.53 -14.32
CA TYR A 331 -23.16 9.53 -14.10
C TYR A 331 -23.88 10.57 -14.96
N MET A 332 -23.39 11.82 -14.97
CA MET A 332 -23.97 12.89 -15.78
C MET A 332 -23.96 12.55 -17.27
N ALA A 333 -22.82 12.05 -17.77
CA ALA A 333 -22.66 11.70 -19.17
C ALA A 333 -23.53 10.50 -19.58
N VAL A 334 -23.62 9.48 -18.73
CA VAL A 334 -24.43 8.28 -18.99
C VAL A 334 -25.92 8.62 -18.94
N ASN A 335 -26.36 9.44 -17.98
CA ASN A 335 -27.76 9.85 -17.89
C ASN A 335 -28.18 10.73 -19.09
N GLU A 336 -27.31 11.65 -19.53
CA GLU A 336 -27.54 12.42 -20.76
C GLU A 336 -27.57 11.52 -22.01
N ALA A 337 -26.66 10.55 -22.09
CA ALA A 337 -26.63 9.58 -23.19
C ALA A 337 -27.89 8.71 -23.23
N MET A 338 -28.36 8.20 -22.08
CA MET A 338 -29.59 7.40 -21.99
C MET A 338 -30.83 8.24 -22.29
N SER A 339 -30.85 9.52 -21.91
CA SER A 339 -31.96 10.43 -22.22
C SER A 339 -32.08 10.70 -23.73
N ARG A 340 -30.94 10.80 -24.42
CA ARG A 340 -30.89 11.00 -25.88
C ARG A 340 -31.04 9.70 -26.67
N TYR A 341 -30.54 8.58 -26.13
CA TYR A 341 -30.49 7.27 -26.78
C TYR A 341 -30.92 6.15 -25.80
N PRO A 342 -32.23 5.87 -25.68
CA PRO A 342 -32.77 4.90 -24.71
C PRO A 342 -32.30 3.45 -24.91
N ASN A 343 -31.91 3.10 -26.15
CA ASN A 343 -31.49 1.76 -26.55
C ASN A 343 -29.99 1.67 -26.90
N ALA A 344 -29.20 2.67 -26.52
CA ALA A 344 -27.75 2.67 -26.73
C ALA A 344 -27.08 1.50 -26.02
N ARG A 345 -26.09 0.89 -26.69
CA ARG A 345 -25.10 0.03 -26.04
C ARG A 345 -23.86 0.85 -25.72
N PHE A 346 -23.10 0.42 -24.73
CA PHE A 346 -21.90 1.11 -24.30
C PHE A 346 -20.69 0.20 -24.49
N GLU A 347 -19.60 0.76 -24.98
CA GLU A 347 -18.32 0.06 -25.05
C GLU A 347 -17.33 0.77 -24.13
N LEU A 348 -16.82 0.03 -23.15
CA LEU A 348 -15.82 0.48 -22.20
C LEU A 348 -14.45 -0.01 -22.68
N VAL A 349 -13.57 0.92 -23.07
CA VAL A 349 -12.22 0.61 -23.56
C VAL A 349 -11.20 1.00 -22.51
N ALA A 350 -10.48 0.01 -21.97
CA ALA A 350 -9.33 0.22 -21.12
C ALA A 350 -8.10 0.53 -21.98
N VAL A 351 -7.49 1.70 -21.77
CA VAL A 351 -6.33 2.17 -22.51
C VAL A 351 -5.11 2.23 -21.59
N ASN A 352 -4.07 1.46 -21.91
CA ASN A 352 -2.79 1.51 -21.20
C ASN A 352 -1.71 2.19 -22.05
N PRO A 353 -0.75 2.90 -21.42
CA PRO A 353 0.41 3.45 -22.11
C PRO A 353 1.33 2.29 -22.56
N THR A 354 1.95 2.45 -23.72
CA THR A 354 3.01 1.53 -24.21
C THR A 354 4.43 2.09 -24.00
N GLN A 355 4.55 3.23 -23.32
CA GLN A 355 5.83 3.86 -23.01
C GLN A 355 6.46 3.21 -21.78
N GLY A 356 7.71 2.75 -21.89
CA GLY A 356 8.48 2.18 -20.79
C GLY A 356 9.07 0.80 -21.10
N ASN A 357 9.59 0.14 -20.06
CA ASN A 357 10.12 -1.22 -20.17
C ASN A 357 8.99 -2.26 -20.26
N ALA A 358 9.24 -3.43 -20.86
CA ALA A 358 8.22 -4.48 -21.05
C ALA A 358 7.53 -4.90 -19.73
N ALA A 359 8.29 -4.96 -18.63
CA ALA A 359 7.74 -5.24 -17.30
C ALA A 359 6.78 -4.13 -16.81
N GLN A 360 7.09 -2.86 -17.11
CA GLN A 360 6.25 -1.72 -16.73
C GLN A 360 4.97 -1.69 -17.56
N VAL A 361 5.05 -1.94 -18.86
CA VAL A 361 3.86 -2.04 -19.74
C VAL A 361 2.94 -3.18 -19.28
N ALA A 362 3.50 -4.31 -18.85
CA ALA A 362 2.71 -5.42 -18.30
C ALA A 362 1.99 -5.04 -16.99
N ILE A 363 2.67 -4.33 -16.08
CA ILE A 363 2.07 -3.84 -14.83
C ILE A 363 0.96 -2.82 -15.13
N GLU A 364 1.22 -1.85 -16.00
CA GLU A 364 0.25 -0.81 -16.36
C GLU A 364 -0.95 -1.39 -17.11
N SER A 365 -0.76 -2.42 -17.96
CA SER A 365 -1.88 -3.14 -18.59
C SER A 365 -2.79 -3.84 -17.57
N THR A 366 -2.19 -4.42 -16.52
CA THR A 366 -2.95 -5.06 -15.43
C THR A 366 -3.70 -4.02 -14.60
N ARG A 367 -3.08 -2.86 -14.35
CA ARG A 367 -3.69 -1.75 -13.63
C ARG A 367 -4.84 -1.11 -14.43
N ALA A 368 -4.66 -0.89 -15.73
CA ALA A 368 -5.71 -0.40 -16.63
C ALA A 368 -6.92 -1.34 -16.66
N ARG A 369 -6.70 -2.66 -16.68
CA ARG A 369 -7.76 -3.67 -16.58
C ARG A 369 -8.55 -3.54 -15.27
N ARG A 370 -7.86 -3.51 -14.13
CA ARG A 370 -8.52 -3.35 -12.82
C ARG A 370 -9.30 -2.03 -12.72
N ASN A 371 -8.77 -0.95 -13.27
CA ASN A 371 -9.45 0.35 -13.29
C ASN A 371 -10.74 0.29 -14.13
N ALA A 372 -10.70 -0.34 -15.31
CA ALA A 372 -11.88 -0.50 -16.14
C ALA A 372 -12.95 -1.40 -15.49
N GLU A 373 -12.54 -2.47 -14.80
CA GLU A 373 -13.44 -3.31 -14.01
C GLU A 373 -14.11 -2.54 -12.86
N ARG A 374 -13.39 -1.61 -12.23
CA ARG A 374 -13.97 -0.73 -11.19
C ARG A 374 -15.03 0.20 -11.79
N VAL A 375 -14.75 0.82 -12.93
CA VAL A 375 -15.71 1.68 -13.64
C VAL A 375 -16.93 0.87 -14.09
N LEU A 376 -16.72 -0.34 -14.61
CA LEU A 376 -17.80 -1.26 -14.98
C LEU A 376 -18.72 -1.55 -13.79
N ARG A 377 -18.13 -1.84 -12.62
CA ARG A 377 -18.90 -2.07 -11.39
C ARG A 377 -19.72 -0.83 -11.01
N THR A 378 -19.12 0.36 -11.04
CA THR A 378 -19.84 1.63 -10.78
C THR A 378 -21.01 1.79 -11.77
N LEU A 379 -20.80 1.55 -13.06
CA LEU A 379 -21.87 1.62 -14.08
C LEU A 379 -23.02 0.64 -13.79
N THR A 380 -22.68 -0.59 -13.39
CA THR A 380 -23.71 -1.59 -13.02
C THR A 380 -24.47 -1.22 -11.75
N GLN A 381 -23.80 -0.64 -10.75
CA GLN A 381 -24.45 -0.15 -9.52
C GLN A 381 -25.39 1.02 -9.78
N MET A 382 -25.09 1.83 -10.79
CA MET A 382 -25.94 2.95 -11.23
C MET A 382 -27.12 2.50 -12.13
N GLY A 383 -27.27 1.20 -12.37
CA GLY A 383 -28.44 0.62 -13.04
C GLY A 383 -28.25 0.30 -14.53
N LEU A 384 -27.04 0.41 -15.09
CA LEU A 384 -26.78 -0.14 -16.43
C LEU A 384 -26.65 -1.67 -16.34
N PRO A 385 -27.44 -2.45 -17.09
CA PRO A 385 -27.29 -3.90 -17.13
C PRO A 385 -25.97 -4.27 -17.83
N LEU A 386 -25.28 -5.28 -17.30
CA LEU A 386 -23.99 -5.75 -17.83
C LEU A 386 -24.06 -6.14 -19.32
N GLU A 387 -25.21 -6.64 -19.78
CA GLU A 387 -25.47 -7.01 -21.18
C GLU A 387 -25.42 -5.82 -22.16
N ARG A 388 -25.55 -4.59 -21.65
CA ARG A 388 -25.44 -3.37 -22.46
C ARG A 388 -24.03 -2.78 -22.48
N ILE A 389 -23.08 -3.40 -21.78
CA ILE A 389 -21.70 -2.91 -21.68
C ILE A 389 -20.74 -3.97 -22.21
N ASP A 390 -20.06 -3.63 -23.31
CA ASP A 390 -18.93 -4.41 -23.82
C ASP A 390 -17.62 -3.87 -23.23
N LEU A 391 -16.75 -4.76 -22.73
CA LEU A 391 -15.44 -4.39 -22.18
C LEU A 391 -14.33 -4.79 -23.16
N SER A 392 -13.61 -3.81 -23.65
CA SER A 392 -12.50 -3.95 -24.60
C SER A 392 -11.20 -3.43 -23.99
N TYR A 393 -10.07 -3.94 -24.48
CA TYR A 393 -8.73 -3.54 -24.05
C TYR A 393 -7.94 -3.07 -25.26
N THR A 394 -7.20 -1.98 -25.12
CA THR A 394 -6.40 -1.42 -26.21
C THR A 394 -5.17 -0.74 -25.65
N ASP A 395 -4.06 -0.89 -26.32
CA ASP A 395 -2.84 -0.16 -26.02
C ASP A 395 -2.77 1.13 -26.85
N ASN A 396 -2.30 2.24 -26.24
CA ASN A 396 -2.15 3.50 -26.96
C ASN A 396 -0.79 4.15 -26.68
N PRO A 397 0.08 4.32 -27.69
CA PRO A 397 1.38 4.97 -27.51
C PRO A 397 1.31 6.47 -27.20
N GLN A 398 0.18 7.12 -27.53
CA GLN A 398 -0.05 8.53 -27.25
C GLN A 398 -0.57 8.79 -25.83
N ALA A 399 -1.00 7.75 -25.11
CA ALA A 399 -1.43 7.89 -23.72
C ALA A 399 -0.20 7.94 -22.80
N SER A 400 -0.16 8.93 -21.91
CA SER A 400 0.90 9.04 -20.88
C SER A 400 0.48 8.42 -19.54
N VAL A 401 -0.81 8.13 -19.36
CA VAL A 401 -1.42 7.57 -18.15
C VAL A 401 -2.43 6.51 -18.55
N ASN A 402 -2.87 5.66 -17.61
CA ASN A 402 -3.98 4.75 -17.85
C ASN A 402 -5.27 5.54 -18.01
N GLU A 403 -6.03 5.23 -19.05
CA GLU A 403 -7.27 5.93 -19.38
C GLU A 403 -8.38 4.91 -19.61
N VAL A 404 -9.61 5.28 -19.27
CA VAL A 404 -10.79 4.48 -19.59
C VAL A 404 -11.72 5.33 -20.42
N HIS A 405 -12.05 4.84 -21.61
CA HIS A 405 -12.90 5.54 -22.56
C HIS A 405 -14.26 4.84 -22.63
N LEU A 406 -15.33 5.63 -22.57
CA LEU A 406 -16.70 5.14 -22.75
C LEU A 406 -17.21 5.60 -24.11
N TYR A 407 -17.63 4.65 -24.94
CA TYR A 407 -18.23 4.89 -26.25
C TYR A 407 -19.69 4.45 -26.25
N ILE A 408 -20.47 5.06 -27.14
CA ILE A 408 -21.84 4.66 -27.44
C ILE A 408 -21.82 3.87 -28.74
N ARG A 409 -22.55 2.76 -28.79
CA ARG A 409 -22.71 1.86 -29.93
C ARG A 409 -24.15 1.82 -30.41
#